data_AF-A0A1B7T8Q3-F1
#
_entry.id   AF-A0A1B7T8Q3-F1
#
_cell.length_a   1.000
_cell.length_b   1.000
_cell.length_c   1.000
_cell.angle_alpha   90.00
_cell.angle_beta   90.00
_cell.angle_gamma   90.00
#
_symmetry.space_group_name_H-M   'P 1'
#
loop_
_entity.id
_entity.type
_entity.pdbx_description
1 polymer ?
#
loop_
_entity_poly.entity_id
_entity_poly.type
_entity_poly.pdbx_seq_one_letter_code
_entity_poly.pdbx_strand_id
1 'polypeptide(L)'
;MSVFDSNESFNWLCSVYDPALRNDSLLNLGKNRQQFEDLGPVIWNSPGQVTILLQEIISLYPYLTGNSPSLVLTPELSNRVCNVLVLFQCIALHPDTKMELINAQIPSYLFPFLQNMSENILKSREFEYLKLTSLGVFGSLVKSDSFEVIKYLLSTEIVPQCLKIMEVSSELSKTVALFIFMRIILNENGLNYIC
;
A
#
# COMPACT_ATOMS: atom_id res chain seq x y z
N MET A 1 19.73 11.33 0.61
CA MET A 1 20.74 10.62 -0.21
C MET A 1 20.00 9.99 -1.36
N SER A 2 20.54 10.02 -2.58
CA SER A 2 19.90 9.36 -3.71
C SER A 2 20.11 7.84 -3.62
N VAL A 3 19.13 7.05 -4.09
CA VAL A 3 19.31 5.59 -4.23
C VAL A 3 20.49 5.24 -5.15
N PHE A 4 20.86 6.14 -6.08
CA PHE A 4 21.98 5.95 -7.00
C PHE A 4 23.35 6.21 -6.38
N ASP A 5 23.42 6.86 -5.21
CA ASP A 5 24.69 7.22 -4.57
C ASP A 5 25.40 6.01 -3.94
N SER A 6 24.66 4.94 -3.64
CA SER A 6 25.21 3.70 -3.09
C SER A 6 25.09 2.55 -4.11
N ASN A 7 26.22 1.92 -4.41
CA ASN A 7 26.27 0.71 -5.24
C ASN A 7 25.37 -0.40 -4.68
N GLU A 8 25.22 -0.48 -3.37
CA GLU A 8 24.39 -1.49 -2.73
C GLU A 8 22.91 -1.26 -2.98
N SER A 9 22.44 -0.02 -2.83
CA SER A 9 21.03 0.33 -3.05
C SER A 9 20.63 0.31 -4.51
N PHE A 10 21.55 0.70 -5.40
CA PHE A 10 21.37 0.53 -6.84
C PHE A 10 21.25 -0.96 -7.22
N ASN A 11 22.11 -1.82 -6.66
CA ASN A 11 22.02 -3.26 -6.89
C ASN A 11 20.68 -3.85 -6.42
N TRP A 12 20.12 -3.37 -5.30
CA TRP A 12 18.78 -3.78 -4.88
C TRP A 12 17.70 -3.38 -5.91
N LEU A 13 17.74 -2.16 -6.45
CA LEU A 13 16.80 -1.74 -7.50
C LEU A 13 16.89 -2.62 -8.75
N CYS A 14 18.11 -2.94 -9.20
CA CYS A 14 18.32 -3.84 -10.34
C CYS A 14 17.87 -5.28 -10.04
N SER A 15 18.05 -5.74 -8.81
CA SER A 15 17.71 -7.10 -8.41
C SER A 15 16.19 -7.33 -8.27
N VAL A 16 15.36 -6.28 -8.28
CA VAL A 16 13.88 -6.41 -8.36
C VAL A 16 13.43 -7.09 -9.67
N TYR A 17 14.17 -6.89 -10.76
CA TYR A 17 13.86 -7.49 -12.06
C TYR A 17 14.05 -9.00 -12.07
N ASP A 18 14.98 -9.53 -11.28
CA ASP A 18 15.24 -10.97 -11.16
C ASP A 18 14.28 -11.61 -10.15
N PRO A 19 13.37 -12.51 -10.56
CA PRO A 19 12.45 -13.20 -9.65
C PRO A 19 13.14 -13.90 -8.47
N ALA A 20 14.37 -14.39 -8.64
CA ALA A 20 15.11 -15.10 -7.60
C ALA A 20 15.62 -14.17 -6.50
N LEU A 21 15.99 -12.93 -6.85
CA LEU A 21 16.55 -11.94 -5.92
C LEU A 21 15.52 -10.91 -5.46
N ARG A 22 14.34 -10.90 -6.09
CA ARG A 22 13.30 -9.89 -5.88
C ARG A 22 12.88 -9.76 -4.43
N ASN A 23 12.61 -10.87 -3.74
CA ASN A 23 12.09 -10.82 -2.37
C ASN A 23 13.07 -10.13 -1.41
N ASP A 24 14.35 -10.51 -1.48
CA ASP A 24 15.41 -9.92 -0.66
C ASP A 24 15.63 -8.44 -1.00
N SER A 25 15.55 -8.11 -2.29
CA SER A 25 15.69 -6.74 -2.77
C SER A 25 14.56 -5.83 -2.27
N LEU A 26 13.31 -6.29 -2.34
CA LEU A 26 12.15 -5.59 -1.82
C LEU A 26 12.26 -5.36 -0.30
N LEU A 27 12.74 -6.37 0.44
CA LEU A 27 12.97 -6.26 1.88
C LEU A 27 14.03 -5.20 2.20
N ASN A 28 15.17 -5.22 1.50
CA ASN A 28 16.27 -4.28 1.76
C ASN A 28 15.91 -2.84 1.39
N LEU A 29 15.22 -2.63 0.25
CA LEU A 29 14.69 -1.31 -0.11
C LEU A 29 13.66 -0.84 0.92
N GLY A 30 12.73 -1.71 1.33
CA GLY A 30 11.69 -1.36 2.30
C GLY A 30 12.22 -1.01 3.69
N LYS A 31 13.31 -1.67 4.13
CA LYS A 31 14.01 -1.38 5.40
C LYS A 31 14.77 -0.06 5.35
N ASN A 32 15.46 0.22 4.26
CA ASN A 32 16.32 1.40 4.12
C ASN A 32 15.61 2.60 3.50
N ARG A 33 14.30 2.51 3.24
CA ARG A 33 13.51 3.56 2.57
C ARG A 33 13.65 4.97 3.14
N GLN A 34 13.91 5.11 4.43
CA GLN A 34 14.05 6.41 5.09
C GLN A 34 15.38 7.11 4.76
N GLN A 35 16.38 6.37 4.26
CA GLN A 35 17.66 6.94 3.84
C GLN A 35 17.57 7.61 2.46
N PHE A 36 16.56 7.23 1.67
CA PHE A 36 16.40 7.60 0.28
C PHE A 36 15.14 8.44 0.07
N GLU A 37 15.30 9.76 0.07
CA GLU A 37 14.20 10.70 -0.13
C GLU A 37 13.60 10.60 -1.54
N ASP A 38 14.41 10.22 -2.52
CA ASP A 38 14.05 10.09 -3.94
C ASP A 38 13.54 8.70 -4.32
N LEU A 39 13.39 7.77 -3.37
CA LEU A 39 13.01 6.38 -3.67
C LEU A 39 11.67 6.28 -4.42
N GLY A 40 10.68 7.11 -4.08
CA GLY A 40 9.39 7.15 -4.79
C GLY A 40 9.56 7.48 -6.28
N PRO A 41 10.14 8.65 -6.63
CA PRO A 41 10.48 9.02 -8.00
C PRO A 41 11.34 8.00 -8.74
N VAL A 42 12.35 7.43 -8.07
CA VAL A 42 13.25 6.44 -8.70
C VAL A 42 12.49 5.19 -9.10
N ILE A 43 11.64 4.64 -8.21
CA ILE A 43 10.84 3.46 -8.51
C ILE A 43 9.83 3.75 -9.63
N TRP A 44 9.17 4.90 -9.56
CA TRP A 44 8.16 5.29 -10.55
C TRP A 44 8.73 5.42 -11.96
N ASN A 45 9.88 6.08 -12.09
CA ASN A 45 10.51 6.35 -13.37
C ASN A 45 11.39 5.20 -13.88
N SER A 46 11.63 4.16 -13.07
CA SER A 46 12.38 2.98 -13.48
C SER A 46 11.52 2.05 -14.36
N PRO A 47 11.94 1.75 -15.61
CA PRO A 47 11.11 1.02 -16.56
C PRO A 47 10.66 -0.36 -16.08
N GLY A 48 9.37 -0.53 -15.82
CA GLY A 48 8.79 -1.82 -15.45
C GLY A 48 8.83 -2.16 -13.95
N GLN A 49 9.46 -1.34 -13.10
CA GLN A 49 9.43 -1.59 -11.64
C GLN A 49 8.00 -1.55 -11.10
N VAL A 50 7.23 -0.49 -11.38
CA VAL A 50 5.83 -0.38 -10.93
C VAL A 50 4.98 -1.57 -11.42
N THR A 51 5.21 -2.03 -12.65
CA THR A 51 4.53 -3.22 -13.20
C THR A 51 4.86 -4.49 -12.42
N ILE A 52 6.15 -4.69 -12.06
CA ILE A 52 6.57 -5.82 -11.22
C ILE A 52 5.93 -5.73 -9.84
N LEU A 53 5.92 -4.55 -9.22
CA LEU A 53 5.28 -4.34 -7.91
C LEU A 53 3.77 -4.63 -7.96
N LEU A 54 3.08 -4.20 -9.01
CA LEU A 54 1.67 -4.53 -9.22
C LEU A 54 1.45 -6.03 -9.42
N GLN A 55 2.34 -6.71 -10.14
CA GLN A 55 2.26 -8.16 -10.32
C GLN A 55 2.33 -8.89 -8.98
N GLU A 56 3.19 -8.44 -8.06
CA GLU A 56 3.27 -9.00 -6.70
C GLU A 56 1.95 -8.83 -5.93
N ILE A 57 1.31 -7.66 -6.01
CA ILE A 57 -0.02 -7.42 -5.41
C ILE A 57 -1.07 -8.38 -5.98
N ILE A 58 -1.16 -8.46 -7.32
CA ILE A 58 -2.19 -9.25 -8.01
C ILE A 58 -2.00 -10.74 -7.74
N SER A 59 -0.75 -11.20 -7.56
CA SER A 59 -0.44 -12.60 -7.25
C SER A 59 -1.06 -13.07 -5.93
N LEU A 60 -1.38 -12.16 -5.00
CA LEU A 60 -2.03 -12.51 -3.74
C LEU A 60 -3.55 -12.69 -3.83
N TYR A 61 -4.22 -12.19 -4.86
CA TYR A 61 -5.68 -12.21 -4.93
C TYR A 61 -6.31 -13.61 -4.79
N PRO A 62 -5.76 -14.69 -5.37
CA PRO A 62 -6.30 -16.04 -5.17
C PRO A 62 -6.40 -16.45 -3.70
N TYR A 63 -5.44 -16.03 -2.88
CA TYR A 63 -5.37 -16.33 -1.44
C TYR A 63 -6.37 -15.53 -0.60
N LEU A 64 -6.93 -14.44 -1.15
CA LEU A 64 -7.93 -13.64 -0.45
C LEU A 64 -9.33 -14.25 -0.57
N THR A 65 -9.63 -14.87 -1.72
CA THR A 65 -11.00 -15.24 -2.10
C THR A 65 -11.61 -16.39 -1.29
N GLY A 66 -10.85 -17.09 -0.44
CA GLY A 66 -11.37 -18.13 0.47
C GLY A 66 -12.05 -19.34 -0.19
N ASN A 67 -12.14 -19.36 -1.52
CA ASN A 67 -12.88 -20.35 -2.31
C ASN A 67 -12.11 -21.66 -2.49
N SER A 68 -10.88 -21.75 -2.00
CA SER A 68 -10.03 -22.93 -2.11
C SER A 68 -9.38 -23.25 -0.77
N PRO A 69 -9.71 -24.40 -0.13
CA PRO A 69 -9.16 -24.78 1.17
C PRO A 69 -7.65 -25.07 1.14
N SER A 70 -7.04 -25.16 -0.04
CA SER A 70 -5.60 -25.35 -0.25
C SER A 70 -4.80 -24.04 -0.37
N LEU A 71 -5.45 -22.90 -0.55
CA LEU A 71 -4.79 -21.59 -0.71
C LEU A 71 -4.83 -20.83 0.62
N VAL A 72 -3.75 -20.96 1.39
CA VAL A 72 -3.57 -20.28 2.66
C VAL A 72 -2.54 -19.17 2.49
N LEU A 73 -2.87 -17.97 2.98
CA LEU A 73 -1.92 -16.86 3.03
C LEU A 73 -0.83 -17.17 4.05
N THR A 74 0.38 -17.46 3.57
CA THR A 74 1.52 -17.76 4.44
C THR A 74 2.18 -16.46 4.95
N PRO A 75 2.90 -16.50 6.08
CA PRO A 75 3.67 -15.35 6.55
C PRO A 75 4.67 -14.84 5.51
N GLU A 76 5.30 -15.74 4.76
CA GLU A 76 6.28 -15.39 3.72
C GLU A 76 5.63 -14.59 2.58
N LEU A 77 4.47 -15.05 2.08
CA LEU A 77 3.72 -14.35 1.03
C LEU A 77 3.20 -12.98 1.51
N SER A 78 2.67 -12.93 2.73
CA SER A 78 2.20 -11.67 3.33
C SER A 78 3.36 -10.67 3.49
N ASN A 79 4.50 -11.10 4.06
CA ASN A 79 5.67 -10.24 4.26
C ASN A 79 6.22 -9.71 2.93
N ARG A 80 6.28 -10.55 1.90
CA ARG A 80 6.75 -10.18 0.56
C ARG A 80 5.91 -9.05 -0.03
N VAL A 81 4.58 -9.17 -0.01
CA VAL A 81 3.71 -8.10 -0.52
C VAL A 81 3.68 -6.89 0.41
N CYS A 82 3.81 -7.07 1.73
CA CYS A 82 3.97 -5.93 2.63
C CYS A 82 5.23 -5.10 2.30
N ASN A 83 6.34 -5.73 1.90
CA ASN A 83 7.52 -5.00 1.42
C ASN A 83 7.21 -4.19 0.14
N VAL A 84 6.40 -4.75 -0.77
CA VAL A 84 5.92 -4.03 -1.96
C VAL A 84 5.03 -2.83 -1.58
N LEU A 85 4.09 -3.03 -0.67
CA LEU A 85 3.19 -1.96 -0.20
C LEU A 85 3.97 -0.83 0.45
N VAL A 86 5.04 -1.15 1.19
CA VAL A 86 5.97 -0.16 1.74
C VAL A 86 6.61 0.70 0.63
N LEU A 87 6.97 0.13 -0.51
CA LEU A 87 7.49 0.90 -1.64
C LEU A 87 6.40 1.78 -2.27
N PHE A 88 5.17 1.27 -2.39
CA PHE A 88 4.03 2.11 -2.79
C PHE A 88 3.74 3.24 -1.79
N GLN A 89 3.99 3.06 -0.50
CA GLN A 89 3.92 4.16 0.48
C GLN A 89 4.93 5.27 0.14
N CYS A 90 6.15 4.93 -0.29
CA CYS A 90 7.14 5.91 -0.72
C CYS A 90 6.67 6.70 -1.94
N ILE A 91 6.12 6.02 -2.94
CA ILE A 91 5.55 6.66 -4.15
C ILE A 91 4.36 7.56 -3.79
N ALA A 92 3.48 7.10 -2.90
CA ALA A 92 2.30 7.83 -2.44
C ALA A 92 2.65 9.08 -1.62
N LEU A 93 3.73 9.03 -0.83
CA LEU A 93 4.16 10.13 0.03
C LEU A 93 4.83 11.25 -0.77
N HIS A 94 5.56 10.92 -1.84
CA HIS A 94 6.36 11.88 -2.58
C HIS A 94 5.50 12.85 -3.41
N PRO A 95 5.76 14.18 -3.38
CA PRO A 95 4.99 15.19 -4.11
C PRO A 95 4.89 14.92 -5.61
N ASP A 96 5.99 14.52 -6.24
CA ASP A 96 6.06 14.39 -7.70
C ASP A 96 5.30 13.16 -8.23
N THR A 97 5.24 12.07 -7.46
CA THR A 97 4.68 10.79 -7.95
C THR A 97 3.29 10.47 -7.42
N LYS A 98 2.82 11.13 -6.35
CA LYS A 98 1.50 10.79 -5.74
C LYS A 98 0.33 10.93 -6.72
N MET A 99 0.37 11.98 -7.54
CA MET A 99 -0.69 12.23 -8.52
C MET A 99 -0.61 11.26 -9.69
N GLU A 100 0.60 10.88 -10.08
CA GLU A 100 0.81 9.87 -11.12
C GLU A 100 0.29 8.50 -10.66
N LEU A 101 0.53 8.13 -9.41
CA LEU A 101 0.00 6.92 -8.76
C LEU A 101 -1.54 6.91 -8.77
N ILE A 102 -2.16 8.04 -8.42
CA ILE A 102 -3.63 8.20 -8.43
C ILE A 102 -4.18 8.12 -9.85
N ASN A 103 -3.58 8.85 -10.80
CA ASN A 103 -4.03 8.90 -12.19
C ASN A 103 -3.91 7.53 -12.88
N ALA A 104 -2.93 6.72 -12.49
CA ALA A 104 -2.78 5.34 -12.94
C ALA A 104 -3.77 4.35 -12.27
N GLN A 105 -4.64 4.83 -11.36
CA GLN A 105 -5.59 4.04 -10.60
C GLN A 105 -4.97 2.90 -9.77
N ILE A 106 -3.68 2.98 -9.47
CA ILE A 106 -2.97 1.93 -8.72
C ILE A 106 -3.54 1.69 -7.31
N PRO A 107 -3.94 2.71 -6.52
CA PRO A 107 -4.53 2.48 -5.21
C PRO A 107 -5.77 1.59 -5.22
N SER A 108 -6.48 1.49 -6.36
CA SER A 108 -7.66 0.62 -6.49
C SER A 108 -7.35 -0.87 -6.31
N TYR A 109 -6.13 -1.29 -6.62
CA TYR A 109 -5.65 -2.67 -6.44
C TYR A 109 -5.49 -3.04 -4.95
N LEU A 110 -5.56 -2.07 -4.04
CA LEU A 110 -5.40 -2.31 -2.61
C LEU A 110 -6.73 -2.57 -1.88
N PHE A 111 -7.87 -2.25 -2.49
CA PHE A 111 -9.18 -2.46 -1.86
C PHE A 111 -9.47 -3.91 -1.47
N PRO A 112 -9.10 -4.93 -2.26
CA PRO A 112 -9.26 -6.33 -1.85
C PRO A 112 -8.53 -6.67 -0.53
N PHE A 113 -7.46 -5.96 -0.18
CA PHE A 113 -6.74 -6.16 1.10
C PHE A 113 -7.41 -5.45 2.29
N LEU A 114 -8.29 -4.47 2.03
CA LEU A 114 -9.04 -3.75 3.05
C LEU A 114 -10.39 -4.39 3.36
N GLN A 115 -10.95 -5.11 2.38
CA GLN A 115 -12.24 -5.78 2.51
C GLN A 115 -12.19 -6.88 3.57
N ASN A 116 -13.26 -6.98 4.34
CA ASN A 116 -13.41 -8.04 5.31
C ASN A 116 -13.89 -9.33 4.62
N MET A 117 -12.98 -10.28 4.41
CA MET A 117 -13.28 -11.62 3.89
C MET A 117 -13.92 -12.50 4.98
N SER A 118 -14.12 -13.80 4.74
CA SER A 118 -14.79 -14.68 5.72
C SER A 118 -14.14 -14.65 7.13
N GLU A 119 -14.94 -14.88 8.18
CA GLU A 119 -14.52 -14.76 9.61
C GLU A 119 -13.23 -15.50 9.97
N ASN A 120 -12.91 -16.60 9.29
CA ASN A 120 -11.71 -17.40 9.54
C ASN A 120 -10.44 -16.79 8.92
N ILE A 121 -10.55 -16.06 7.81
CA ILE A 121 -9.43 -15.39 7.14
C ILE A 121 -9.10 -14.08 7.86
N LEU A 122 -10.12 -13.38 8.34
CA LEU A 122 -10.03 -12.11 9.07
C LEU A 122 -9.17 -12.16 10.33
N LYS A 123 -9.10 -13.33 10.99
CA LYS A 123 -8.35 -13.50 12.24
C LYS A 123 -6.90 -13.94 12.02
N SER A 124 -6.50 -14.22 10.77
CA SER A 124 -5.11 -14.55 10.49
C SER A 124 -4.22 -13.33 10.73
N ARG A 125 -3.10 -13.54 11.41
CA ARG A 125 -2.12 -12.49 11.71
C ARG A 125 -1.56 -11.89 10.42
N GLU A 126 -1.41 -12.73 9.42
CA GLU A 126 -0.88 -12.43 8.10
C GLU A 126 -1.80 -11.46 7.33
N PHE A 127 -3.11 -11.65 7.44
CA PHE A 127 -4.09 -10.76 6.80
C PHE A 127 -4.20 -9.41 7.52
N GLU A 128 -4.21 -9.40 8.86
CA GLU A 128 -4.21 -8.13 9.61
C GLU A 128 -2.95 -7.29 9.33
N TYR A 129 -1.79 -7.94 9.17
CA TYR A 129 -0.57 -7.24 8.78
C TYR A 129 -0.64 -6.68 7.35
N LEU A 130 -1.18 -7.45 6.40
CA LEU A 130 -1.41 -7.01 5.02
C LEU A 130 -2.37 -5.81 4.95
N LYS A 131 -3.49 -5.88 5.68
CA LYS A 131 -4.48 -4.81 5.79
C LYS A 131 -3.86 -3.55 6.37
N LEU A 132 -3.14 -3.66 7.48
CA LEU A 132 -2.47 -2.52 8.12
C LEU A 132 -1.47 -1.85 7.16
N THR A 133 -0.67 -2.64 6.45
CA THR A 133 0.33 -2.11 5.52
C THR A 133 -0.33 -1.44 4.31
N SER A 134 -1.47 -1.98 3.86
CA SER A 134 -2.29 -1.38 2.80
C SER A 134 -2.90 -0.04 3.24
N LEU A 135 -3.44 0.04 4.45
CA LEU A 135 -3.90 1.31 5.05
C LEU A 135 -2.77 2.34 5.11
N GLY A 136 -1.53 1.91 5.34
CA GLY A 136 -0.37 2.80 5.32
C GLY A 136 -0.15 3.52 3.97
N VAL A 137 -0.53 2.91 2.84
CA VAL A 137 -0.47 3.56 1.50
C VAL A 137 -1.49 4.70 1.44
N PHE A 138 -2.74 4.44 1.81
CA PHE A 138 -3.78 5.46 1.87
C PHE A 138 -3.47 6.55 2.91
N GLY A 139 -2.91 6.16 4.06
CA GLY A 139 -2.39 7.07 5.08
C GLY A 139 -1.29 7.99 4.55
N SER A 140 -0.45 7.51 3.64
CA SER A 140 0.59 8.31 2.99
C SER A 140 0.01 9.31 1.98
N LEU A 141 -1.07 8.94 1.26
CA LEU A 141 -1.77 9.85 0.35
C LEU A 141 -2.39 11.04 1.10
N VAL A 142 -3.18 10.77 2.15
CA VAL A 142 -3.91 11.81 2.91
C VAL A 142 -3.01 12.72 3.77
N LYS A 143 -1.74 12.38 3.95
CA LYS A 143 -0.76 13.24 4.64
C LYS A 143 -0.49 14.55 3.89
N SER A 144 -0.76 14.58 2.58
CA SER A 144 -0.47 15.75 1.76
C SER A 144 -1.51 16.88 1.83
N ASP A 145 -2.68 16.64 2.42
CA ASP A 145 -3.83 17.58 2.42
C ASP A 145 -4.25 18.08 1.02
N SER A 146 -3.81 17.41 -0.06
CA SER A 146 -4.16 17.80 -1.42
C SER A 146 -5.64 17.59 -1.69
N PHE A 147 -6.27 18.63 -2.23
CA PHE A 147 -7.66 18.63 -2.67
C PHE A 147 -7.94 17.49 -3.66
N GLU A 148 -7.05 17.27 -4.62
CA GLU A 148 -7.16 16.25 -5.66
C GLU A 148 -7.10 14.85 -5.08
N VAL A 149 -6.23 14.63 -4.07
CA VAL A 149 -6.13 13.36 -3.35
C VAL A 149 -7.43 13.06 -2.62
N ILE A 150 -7.97 14.03 -1.87
CA ILE A 150 -9.23 13.84 -1.15
C ILE A 150 -10.38 13.59 -2.12
N LYS A 151 -10.46 14.36 -3.21
CA LYS A 151 -11.48 14.18 -4.25
C LYS A 151 -11.42 12.78 -4.87
N TYR A 152 -10.23 12.29 -5.19
CA TYR A 152 -10.05 10.91 -5.66
C TYR A 152 -10.56 9.91 -4.62
N LEU A 153 -10.12 10.03 -3.37
CA LEU A 153 -10.50 9.12 -2.29
C LEU A 153 -12.01 9.07 -2.06
N LEU A 154 -12.70 10.22 -2.10
CA LEU A 154 -14.16 10.28 -1.99
C LEU A 154 -14.90 9.59 -3.16
N SER A 155 -14.27 9.50 -4.34
CA SER A 155 -14.81 8.73 -5.47
C SER A 155 -14.62 7.22 -5.34
N THR A 156 -13.94 6.75 -4.29
CA THR A 156 -13.67 5.34 -4.00
C THR A 156 -14.39 4.86 -2.73
N GLU A 157 -14.28 3.56 -2.44
CA GLU A 157 -14.89 2.97 -1.23
C GLU A 157 -14.06 3.15 0.05
N ILE A 158 -13.03 4.00 0.07
CA ILE A 158 -12.12 4.11 1.23
C ILE A 158 -12.85 4.54 2.52
N VAL A 159 -13.86 5.40 2.43
CA VAL A 159 -14.62 5.88 3.60
C VAL A 159 -15.43 4.74 4.24
N PRO A 160 -16.31 4.01 3.52
CA PRO A 160 -16.97 2.82 4.05
C PRO A 160 -16.00 1.78 4.63
N GLN A 161 -14.88 1.52 3.93
CA GLN A 161 -13.88 0.55 4.39
C GLN A 161 -13.23 1.00 5.70
N CYS A 162 -12.86 2.27 5.84
CA CYS A 162 -12.29 2.82 7.07
C CYS A 162 -13.28 2.72 8.24
N LEU A 163 -14.56 3.06 8.03
CA LEU A 163 -15.61 2.91 9.05
C LEU A 163 -15.72 1.45 9.51
N LYS A 164 -15.72 0.50 8.57
CA LYS A 164 -15.81 -0.92 8.90
C LYS A 164 -14.57 -1.41 9.65
N ILE A 165 -13.37 -1.00 9.24
CA ILE A 165 -12.12 -1.36 9.92
C ILE A 165 -12.10 -0.82 11.35
N MET A 166 -12.56 0.42 11.56
CA MET A 166 -12.69 1.03 12.89
C MET A 166 -13.62 0.26 13.83
N GLU A 167 -14.63 -0.42 13.30
CA GLU A 167 -15.56 -1.24 14.08
C GLU A 167 -14.92 -2.57 14.50
N VAL A 168 -14.36 -3.34 13.55
CA VAL A 168 -14.09 -4.78 13.75
C VAL A 168 -12.62 -5.22 13.73
N SER A 169 -11.66 -4.38 13.34
CA SER A 169 -10.25 -4.81 13.13
C SER A 169 -9.36 -4.66 14.38
N SER A 170 -8.07 -5.01 14.28
CA SER A 170 -7.09 -4.78 15.35
C SER A 170 -6.93 -3.30 15.71
N GLU A 171 -6.54 -3.01 16.95
CA GLU A 171 -6.39 -1.64 17.47
C GLU A 171 -5.52 -0.77 16.56
N LEU A 172 -4.39 -1.30 16.08
CA LEU A 172 -3.49 -0.56 15.21
C LEU A 172 -4.14 -0.23 13.85
N SER A 173 -4.87 -1.18 13.25
CA SER A 173 -5.65 -0.94 12.02
C SER A 173 -6.75 0.10 12.26
N LYS A 174 -7.41 0.07 13.42
CA LYS A 174 -8.40 1.09 13.82
C LYS A 174 -7.78 2.48 13.90
N THR A 175 -6.60 2.61 14.51
CA THR A 175 -5.87 3.89 14.61
C THR A 175 -5.55 4.47 13.23
N VAL A 176 -5.04 3.65 12.31
CA VAL A 176 -4.69 4.13 10.96
C VAL A 176 -5.94 4.46 10.14
N ALA A 177 -6.99 3.65 10.23
CA ALA A 177 -8.27 3.94 9.56
C ALA A 177 -8.91 5.23 10.08
N LEU A 178 -8.88 5.45 11.40
CA LEU A 178 -9.34 6.69 12.01
C LEU A 178 -8.53 7.89 11.52
N PHE A 179 -7.20 7.78 11.46
CA PHE A 179 -6.34 8.82 10.91
C PHE A 179 -6.75 9.18 9.47
N ILE A 180 -6.95 8.20 8.59
CA ILE A 180 -7.37 8.43 7.21
C ILE A 180 -8.73 9.13 7.16
N PHE A 181 -9.70 8.62 7.91
CA PHE A 181 -11.05 9.16 7.97
C PHE A 181 -11.08 10.60 8.49
N MET A 182 -10.35 10.89 9.56
CA MET A 182 -10.22 12.26 10.10
C MET A 182 -9.64 13.22 9.07
N ARG A 183 -8.62 12.80 8.32
CA ARG A 183 -7.99 13.64 7.29
C ARG A 183 -8.93 13.93 6.12
N ILE A 184 -9.81 13.00 5.78
CA ILE A 184 -10.87 13.23 4.79
C ILE A 184 -11.89 14.25 5.33
N ILE A 185 -12.39 14.08 6.56
CA ILE A 185 -13.41 14.97 7.15
C ILE A 185 -12.89 16.39 7.37
N LEU A 186 -11.63 16.55 7.77
CA LEU A 186 -11.04 17.87 8.01
C LEU A 186 -10.89 18.69 6.71
N ASN A 187 -11.05 18.06 5.54
CA ASN A 187 -11.13 18.76 4.27
C ASN A 187 -12.57 19.18 3.98
N GLU A 188 -12.79 20.43 3.56
CA GLU A 188 -14.14 20.98 3.30
C GLU A 188 -14.96 20.13 2.32
N ASN A 189 -14.34 19.55 1.30
CA ASN A 189 -15.03 18.64 0.38
C ASN A 189 -15.45 17.34 1.04
N GLY A 190 -14.59 16.77 1.88
CA GLY A 190 -14.88 15.55 2.60
C GLY A 190 -16.01 15.75 3.59
N LEU A 191 -16.05 16.92 4.25
CA LEU A 191 -17.14 17.32 5.12
C LEU A 191 -18.46 17.41 4.34
N ASN A 192 -18.49 18.14 3.21
CA ASN A 192 -19.68 18.28 2.37
C ASN A 192 -20.17 16.98 1.73
N TYR A 193 -19.30 15.98 1.59
CA TYR A 193 -19.71 14.66 1.09
C TYR A 193 -20.40 13.82 2.18
N ILE A 194 -20.01 14.00 3.44
CA ILE A 194 -20.48 13.18 4.56
C ILE A 194 -21.70 13.80 5.26
N CYS A 195 -21.78 15.13 5.32
CA CYS A 195 -22.86 15.91 5.95
C CYS A 195 -23.69 16.65 4.92
#